data_AF-A0A1F5UV21-F1
#
_entry.id   AF-A0A1F5UV21-F1
#
_cell.length_a   1.000
_cell.length_b   1.000
_cell.length_c   1.000
_cell.angle_alpha   90.00
_cell.angle_beta   90.00
_cell.angle_gamma   90.00
#
_symmetry.space_group_name_H-M   'P 1'
#
loop_
_entity.id
_entity.type
_entity.pdbx_description
1 polymer ?
#
loop_
_entity_poly.entity_id
_entity_poly.type
_entity_poly.pdbx_seq_one_letter_code
_entity_poly.pdbx_strand_id
1 'polypeptide(L)'
;MHDMGWIILGIVVILGIPSAITYVIVRMVMLRSRGRWLQGQIRLWEEGKIITPDQTDAILSFNKINRAVPKRKIDMIRIITLFGAVFIGIGLIFLVASNWQDIPAHVRTATLLILTIGTLWTGYFLSYENGKYPILGKSLIVLSSILWGATLALIAQIYNLSSDGSWVILILWAAPLLPLTYFLDNEYIYILASVLFGIWNISFSVGKSLPNYYYPGIVFLCLFPLAKKFEKGLALNLVGLLIGAFYAAAMKYVYVPYEIFLGLIVYYLAKLIKPPLTEELFLVFSSVALLASGIGFSASVDFKSPDYIFIIPLVLMFFLSYKNKAKASLGINILNVMVWLNFLIAAVVNTYKLKAGAIASGSFEIFLGVIIYLIGMVHENKEEDKDYGNIYKIFGFMIVFGVLYFLSFNEIHDKEVLKNNFMTNISFALAGLSVLGFVYIYVSGFLKTKQAKLEALAVGLAVIGTAIMLLNSGTPKANVVVANAVLVVIAAVMLFFGMEVQSPKIFNSGVATLILFIATRYMDVFWKLKEKSLFFIVSGILFIAGGIFLEKKRKGIVGRMKDEK
;
A
#
# COMPACT_ATOMS: atom_id res chain seq x y z
N MET A 1 25.84 -6.69 7.86
CA MET A 1 25.71 -7.69 6.77
C MET A 1 24.42 -8.50 6.86
N HIS A 2 23.95 -8.84 8.06
CA HIS A 2 22.58 -9.32 8.29
C HIS A 2 21.50 -8.30 7.86
N ASP A 3 21.81 -6.99 7.90
CA ASP A 3 20.84 -5.91 7.71
C ASP A 3 20.34 -5.71 6.28
N MET A 4 21.11 -6.06 5.25
CA MET A 4 20.72 -5.71 3.87
C MET A 4 19.54 -6.55 3.37
N GLY A 5 19.51 -7.84 3.73
CA GLY A 5 18.37 -8.72 3.47
C GLY A 5 17.10 -8.23 4.18
N TRP A 6 17.22 -7.72 5.42
CA TRP A 6 16.10 -7.16 6.19
C TRP A 6 15.65 -5.78 5.71
N ILE A 7 16.56 -4.95 5.18
CA ILE A 7 16.22 -3.65 4.58
C ILE A 7 15.48 -3.87 3.25
N ILE A 8 15.92 -4.82 2.41
CA ILE A 8 15.28 -5.14 1.13
C ILE A 8 13.94 -5.87 1.36
N LEU A 9 13.91 -6.86 2.28
CA LEU A 9 12.67 -7.46 2.76
C LEU A 9 11.76 -6.39 3.36
N GLY A 10 12.31 -5.42 4.09
CA GLY A 10 11.60 -4.26 4.61
C GLY A 10 10.99 -3.41 3.49
N ILE A 11 11.73 -3.06 2.44
CA ILE A 11 11.24 -2.26 1.32
C ILE A 11 10.15 -3.03 0.53
N VAL A 12 10.36 -4.33 0.27
CA VAL A 12 9.40 -5.21 -0.42
C VAL A 12 8.14 -5.46 0.41
N VAL A 13 8.29 -5.68 1.72
CA VAL A 13 7.18 -5.93 2.65
C VAL A 13 6.44 -4.63 3.00
N ILE A 14 7.11 -3.47 3.05
CA ILE A 14 6.50 -2.17 3.36
C ILE A 14 5.85 -1.54 2.13
N LEU A 15 6.46 -1.65 0.94
CA LEU A 15 5.95 -1.03 -0.29
C LEU A 15 5.23 -2.00 -1.23
N GLY A 16 5.70 -3.24 -1.38
CA GLY A 16 5.19 -4.19 -2.37
C GLY A 16 3.93 -4.94 -1.93
N ILE A 17 3.97 -5.54 -0.73
CA ILE A 17 2.88 -6.37 -0.21
C ILE A 17 1.63 -5.55 0.11
N PRO A 18 1.70 -4.41 0.84
CA PRO A 18 0.56 -3.53 1.06
C PRO A 18 0.03 -2.94 -0.22
N SER A 19 0.85 -2.66 -1.24
CA SER A 19 0.37 -2.12 -2.52
C SER A 19 -0.37 -3.16 -3.33
N ALA A 20 0.13 -4.40 -3.38
CA ALA A 20 -0.56 -5.52 -4.01
C ALA A 20 -1.86 -5.85 -3.27
N ILE A 21 -1.82 -5.97 -1.93
CA ILE A 21 -2.99 -6.24 -1.10
C ILE A 21 -4.00 -5.09 -1.16
N THR A 22 -3.56 -3.83 -1.05
CA THR A 22 -4.41 -2.65 -1.18
C THR A 22 -5.00 -2.57 -2.59
N TYR A 23 -4.25 -2.91 -3.64
CA TYR A 23 -4.78 -2.96 -4.98
C TYR A 23 -5.82 -4.07 -5.15
N VAL A 24 -5.59 -5.27 -4.61
CA VAL A 24 -6.55 -6.38 -4.62
C VAL A 24 -7.82 -5.99 -3.85
N ILE A 25 -7.70 -5.39 -2.67
CA ILE A 25 -8.82 -4.85 -1.89
C ILE A 25 -9.54 -3.76 -2.67
N VAL A 26 -8.80 -2.76 -3.16
CA VAL A 26 -9.34 -1.63 -3.92
C VAL A 26 -10.02 -2.16 -5.16
N ARG A 27 -9.49 -3.15 -5.88
CA ARG A 27 -10.11 -3.71 -7.09
C ARG A 27 -11.33 -4.56 -6.74
N MET A 28 -11.28 -5.44 -5.74
CA MET A 28 -12.46 -6.17 -5.24
C MET A 28 -13.59 -5.21 -4.83
N VAL A 29 -13.27 -4.14 -4.12
CA VAL A 29 -14.21 -3.08 -3.71
C VAL A 29 -14.59 -2.18 -4.89
N MET A 30 -13.71 -2.00 -5.87
CA MET A 30 -13.90 -1.10 -7.02
C MET A 30 -14.65 -1.72 -8.18
N LEU A 31 -14.71 -3.06 -8.27
CA LEU A 31 -15.40 -3.85 -9.29
C LEU A 31 -16.95 -3.74 -9.25
N ARG A 32 -17.47 -2.60 -8.79
CA ARG A 32 -18.71 -1.98 -9.31
C ARG A 32 -18.54 -1.44 -10.74
N SER A 33 -17.71 -2.08 -11.58
CA SER A 33 -17.19 -1.48 -12.81
C SER A 33 -18.19 -1.35 -13.95
N ARG A 34 -19.34 -2.06 -13.94
CA ARG A 34 -20.39 -1.78 -14.93
C ARG A 34 -21.14 -0.48 -14.60
N GLY A 35 -21.50 -0.30 -13.33
CA GLY A 35 -22.29 0.87 -12.92
C GLY A 35 -21.50 2.18 -12.92
N ARG A 36 -20.24 2.16 -12.50
CA ARG A 36 -19.37 3.35 -12.54
C ARG A 36 -18.93 3.72 -13.95
N TRP A 37 -18.65 2.74 -14.80
CA TRP A 37 -18.38 3.00 -16.20
C TRP A 37 -19.61 3.59 -16.89
N LEU A 38 -20.79 3.00 -16.67
CA LEU A 38 -22.05 3.48 -17.26
C LEU A 38 -22.40 4.88 -16.77
N GLN A 39 -22.24 5.17 -15.47
CA GLN A 39 -22.37 6.53 -14.94
C GLN A 39 -21.41 7.54 -15.61
N GLY A 40 -20.17 7.11 -15.90
CA GLY A 40 -19.19 7.94 -16.60
C GLY A 40 -19.57 8.20 -18.06
N GLN A 41 -20.06 7.17 -18.77
CA GLN A 41 -20.50 7.29 -20.16
C GLN A 41 -21.79 8.10 -20.31
N ILE A 42 -22.79 7.83 -19.46
CA ILE A 42 -24.04 8.60 -19.42
C ILE A 42 -23.76 10.08 -19.24
N ARG A 43 -22.82 10.44 -18.35
CA ARG A 43 -22.42 11.84 -18.16
C ARG A 43 -21.82 12.45 -19.43
N LEU A 44 -20.94 11.72 -20.14
CA LEU A 44 -20.38 12.19 -21.41
C LEU A 44 -21.45 12.32 -22.51
N TRP A 45 -22.41 11.40 -22.52
CA TRP A 45 -23.53 11.43 -23.46
C TRP A 45 -24.52 12.56 -23.17
N GLU A 46 -24.76 12.88 -21.90
CA GLU A 46 -25.60 14.01 -21.48
C GLU A 46 -24.89 15.36 -21.72
N GLU A 47 -23.60 15.49 -21.35
CA GLU A 47 -22.77 16.66 -21.67
C GLU A 47 -22.64 16.86 -23.20
N GLY A 48 -22.57 15.77 -23.96
CA GLY A 48 -22.56 15.77 -25.43
C GLY A 48 -23.94 15.93 -26.09
N LYS A 49 -25.02 16.09 -25.31
CA LYS A 49 -26.43 16.16 -25.80
C LYS A 49 -26.89 14.98 -26.66
N ILE A 50 -26.25 13.81 -26.52
CA ILE A 50 -26.59 12.57 -27.21
C ILE A 50 -27.84 11.92 -26.58
N ILE A 51 -28.03 12.11 -25.27
CA ILE A 51 -29.18 11.60 -24.51
C ILE A 51 -29.83 12.73 -23.70
N THR A 52 -31.14 12.63 -23.45
CA THR A 52 -31.86 13.57 -22.59
C THR A 52 -31.73 13.21 -21.10
N PRO A 53 -31.99 14.15 -20.17
CA PRO A 53 -32.01 13.87 -18.73
C PRO A 53 -33.03 12.78 -18.34
N ASP A 54 -34.17 12.73 -19.03
CA ASP A 54 -35.19 11.71 -18.81
C ASP A 54 -34.73 10.32 -19.28
N GLN A 55 -34.04 10.24 -20.43
CA GLN A 55 -33.40 9.00 -20.90
C GLN A 55 -32.29 8.54 -19.96
N THR A 56 -31.54 9.47 -19.38
CA THR A 56 -30.53 9.20 -18.36
C THR A 56 -31.13 8.51 -17.14
N ASP A 57 -32.25 9.02 -16.63
CA ASP A 57 -32.93 8.45 -15.47
C ASP A 57 -33.59 7.10 -15.79
N ALA A 58 -34.09 6.91 -17.01
CA ALA A 58 -34.58 5.62 -17.49
C ALA A 58 -33.46 4.56 -17.59
N ILE A 59 -32.29 4.90 -18.15
CA ILE A 59 -31.15 3.98 -18.26
C ILE A 59 -30.59 3.62 -16.88
N LEU A 60 -30.50 4.60 -15.98
CA LEU A 60 -30.02 4.41 -14.61
C LEU A 60 -30.98 3.55 -13.77
N SER A 61 -32.29 3.80 -13.86
CA SER A 61 -33.32 3.00 -13.18
C SER A 61 -33.39 1.57 -13.72
N PHE A 62 -33.32 1.37 -15.04
CA PHE A 62 -33.29 0.05 -15.67
C PHE A 62 -32.12 -0.81 -15.16
N ASN A 63 -30.95 -0.19 -14.99
CA ASN A 63 -29.76 -0.89 -14.47
C ASN A 63 -29.67 -0.89 -12.93
N LYS A 64 -30.66 -0.33 -12.21
CA LYS A 64 -30.68 -0.15 -10.74
C LYS A 64 -29.43 0.58 -10.21
N ILE A 65 -28.95 1.59 -10.94
CA ILE A 65 -27.78 2.39 -10.59
C ILE A 65 -28.24 3.80 -10.23
N ASN A 66 -27.90 4.30 -9.05
CA ASN A 66 -28.20 5.69 -8.68
C ASN A 66 -27.38 6.67 -9.53
N ARG A 67 -27.89 7.88 -9.79
CA ARG A 67 -27.08 8.96 -10.40
C ARG A 67 -25.77 9.11 -9.64
N ALA A 68 -24.67 9.21 -10.38
CA ALA A 68 -23.37 9.48 -9.78
C ALA A 68 -23.39 10.88 -9.17
N VAL A 69 -23.50 10.97 -7.84
CA VAL A 69 -23.14 12.21 -7.15
C VAL A 69 -21.68 12.46 -7.47
N PRO A 70 -21.30 13.61 -8.05
CA PRO A 70 -19.90 13.90 -8.34
C PRO A 70 -19.13 13.75 -7.04
N LYS A 71 -18.33 12.67 -6.94
CA LYS A 71 -17.43 12.50 -5.81
C LYS A 71 -16.51 13.71 -5.84
N ARG A 72 -16.65 14.57 -4.83
CA ARG A 72 -15.70 15.64 -4.52
C ARG A 72 -14.33 15.00 -4.65
N LYS A 73 -13.54 15.40 -5.67
CA LYS A 73 -12.14 14.96 -5.79
C LYS A 73 -11.55 15.17 -4.41
N ILE A 74 -10.96 14.13 -3.82
CA ILE A 74 -10.32 14.27 -2.52
C ILE A 74 -9.28 15.37 -2.72
N ASP A 75 -9.59 16.53 -2.19
CA ASP A 75 -8.72 17.67 -2.34
C ASP A 75 -7.46 17.33 -1.57
N MET A 76 -6.31 17.51 -2.20
CA MET A 76 -5.01 17.30 -1.56
C MET A 76 -4.91 18.10 -0.25
N ILE A 77 -5.63 19.22 -0.18
CA ILE A 77 -5.87 20.04 1.01
C ILE A 77 -6.53 19.27 2.13
N ARG A 78 -7.55 18.44 1.81
CA ARG A 78 -8.27 17.63 2.78
C ARG A 78 -7.31 16.63 3.40
N ILE A 79 -6.38 16.09 2.62
CA ILE A 79 -5.32 15.21 3.12
C ILE A 79 -4.38 16.02 4.04
N ILE A 80 -3.86 17.17 3.60
CA ILE A 80 -2.96 18.02 4.39
C ILE A 80 -3.61 18.48 5.72
N THR A 81 -4.87 18.89 5.69
CA THR A 81 -5.63 19.28 6.90
C THR A 81 -5.95 18.08 7.79
N LEU A 82 -6.19 16.89 7.23
CA LEU A 82 -6.33 15.66 8.02
C LEU A 82 -5.03 15.33 8.74
N PHE A 83 -3.89 15.42 8.05
CA PHE A 83 -2.56 15.27 8.67
C PHE A 83 -2.35 16.30 9.77
N GLY A 84 -2.67 17.57 9.53
CA GLY A 84 -2.59 18.61 10.56
C GLY A 84 -3.44 18.30 11.80
N ALA A 85 -4.69 17.86 11.61
CA ALA A 85 -5.58 17.46 12.71
C ALA A 85 -5.07 16.24 13.47
N VAL A 86 -4.54 15.23 12.77
CA VAL A 86 -3.92 14.04 13.38
C VAL A 86 -2.70 14.43 14.20
N PHE A 87 -1.83 15.32 13.69
CA PHE A 87 -0.66 15.80 14.41
C PHE A 87 -1.03 16.56 15.69
N ILE A 88 -2.06 17.43 15.64
CA ILE A 88 -2.58 18.09 16.85
C ILE A 88 -3.14 17.05 17.83
N GLY A 89 -3.91 16.07 17.34
CA GLY A 89 -4.46 14.99 18.16
C GLY A 89 -3.36 14.17 18.86
N ILE A 90 -2.30 13.81 18.14
CA ILE A 90 -1.13 13.12 18.70
C ILE A 90 -0.45 14.02 19.76
N GLY A 91 -0.24 15.30 19.47
CA GLY A 91 0.33 16.26 20.43
C GLY A 91 -0.47 16.36 21.73
N LEU A 92 -1.80 16.39 21.63
CA LEU A 92 -2.71 16.40 22.79
C LEU A 92 -2.66 15.06 23.56
N ILE A 93 -2.62 13.92 22.87
CA ILE A 93 -2.47 12.60 23.49
C ILE A 93 -1.15 12.53 24.27
N PHE A 94 -0.04 13.03 23.71
CA PHE A 94 1.25 13.07 24.40
C PHE A 94 1.22 13.98 25.65
N LEU A 95 0.46 15.08 25.61
CA LEU A 95 0.30 16.01 26.73
C LEU A 95 -0.59 15.44 27.85
N VAL A 96 -1.59 14.63 27.51
CA VAL A 96 -2.38 13.90 28.52
C VAL A 96 -1.59 12.73 29.08
N ALA A 97 -0.86 11.99 28.22
CA ALA A 97 -0.03 10.85 28.62
C ALA A 97 1.06 11.24 29.63
N SER A 98 1.61 12.47 29.54
CA SER A 98 2.60 12.96 30.51
C SER A 98 2.04 13.16 31.93
N ASN A 99 0.72 13.33 32.09
CA ASN A 99 0.05 13.51 33.37
C ASN A 99 -0.66 12.21 33.84
N TRP A 100 -0.52 11.13 33.09
CA TRP A 100 -1.28 9.89 33.32
C TRP A 100 -0.85 9.15 34.57
N GLN A 101 0.33 9.43 35.16
CA GLN A 101 0.87 8.65 36.27
C GLN A 101 0.13 8.87 37.61
N ASP A 102 -0.57 10.00 37.78
CA ASP A 102 -1.12 10.40 39.08
C ASP A 102 -2.48 9.78 39.46
N ILE A 103 -3.17 9.11 38.52
CA ILE A 103 -4.53 8.59 38.76
C ILE A 103 -4.46 7.15 39.34
N PRO A 104 -5.17 6.75 40.40
CA PRO A 104 -5.13 5.36 40.87
C PRO A 104 -5.60 4.34 39.83
N ALA A 105 -4.94 3.17 39.74
CA ALA A 105 -5.19 2.17 38.70
C ALA A 105 -6.64 1.66 38.63
N HIS A 106 -7.28 1.43 39.78
CA HIS A 106 -8.67 0.98 39.85
C HIS A 106 -9.66 2.03 39.33
N VAL A 107 -9.38 3.32 39.54
CA VAL A 107 -10.20 4.42 39.02
C VAL A 107 -10.14 4.46 37.49
N ARG A 108 -8.93 4.38 36.91
CA ARG A 108 -8.75 4.37 35.46
C ARG A 108 -9.53 3.24 34.79
N THR A 109 -9.44 2.03 35.35
CA THR A 109 -10.14 0.83 34.83
C THR A 109 -11.65 0.93 35.02
N ALA A 110 -12.13 1.37 36.18
CA ALA A 110 -13.56 1.54 36.44
C ALA A 110 -14.18 2.60 35.52
N THR A 111 -13.51 3.73 35.31
CA THR A 111 -13.97 4.78 34.40
C THR A 111 -14.11 4.26 32.97
N LEU A 112 -13.13 3.51 32.46
CA LEU A 112 -13.21 2.91 31.12
C LEU A 112 -14.31 1.86 31.00
N LEU A 113 -14.51 1.02 32.03
CA LEU A 113 -15.59 0.04 32.04
C LEU A 113 -16.98 0.68 32.03
N ILE A 114 -17.19 1.68 32.89
CA ILE A 114 -18.45 2.43 32.96
C ILE A 114 -18.72 3.12 31.61
N LEU A 115 -17.70 3.72 31.01
CA LEU A 115 -17.83 4.36 29.70
C LEU A 115 -18.14 3.33 28.60
N THR A 116 -17.52 2.15 28.64
CA THR A 116 -17.77 1.05 27.69
C THR A 116 -19.22 0.57 27.78
N ILE A 117 -19.71 0.28 28.98
CA ILE A 117 -21.08 -0.20 29.20
C ILE A 117 -22.09 0.89 28.85
N GLY A 118 -21.84 2.13 29.29
CA GLY A 118 -22.72 3.27 29.01
C GLY A 118 -22.85 3.56 27.52
N THR A 119 -21.75 3.52 26.76
CA THR A 119 -21.77 3.70 25.30
C THR A 119 -22.45 2.54 24.57
N LEU A 120 -22.27 1.29 25.04
CA LEU A 120 -22.95 0.12 24.47
C LEU A 120 -24.47 0.21 24.68
N TRP A 121 -24.91 0.46 25.91
CA TRP A 121 -26.33 0.54 26.25
C TRP A 121 -27.02 1.70 25.55
N THR A 122 -26.42 2.90 25.60
CA THR A 122 -26.94 4.08 24.88
C THR A 122 -27.00 3.83 23.38
N GLY A 123 -25.98 3.17 22.83
CA GLY A 123 -25.94 2.82 21.41
C GLY A 123 -27.03 1.85 21.00
N TYR A 124 -27.30 0.82 21.82
CA TYR A 124 -28.38 -0.14 21.61
C TYR A 124 -29.76 0.54 21.68
N PHE A 125 -30.02 1.31 22.74
CA PHE A 125 -31.28 2.03 22.95
C PHE A 125 -31.60 2.98 21.80
N LEU A 126 -30.63 3.80 21.36
CA LEU A 126 -30.82 4.76 20.27
C LEU A 126 -31.00 4.11 18.90
N SER A 127 -30.38 2.94 18.68
CA SER A 127 -30.40 2.27 17.38
C SER A 127 -31.57 1.32 17.19
N TYR A 128 -31.96 0.57 18.23
CA TYR A 128 -32.89 -0.55 18.10
C TYR A 128 -34.19 -0.36 18.89
N GLU A 129 -34.15 0.29 20.05
CA GLU A 129 -35.32 0.40 20.93
C GLU A 129 -36.14 1.66 20.64
N ASN A 130 -35.49 2.82 20.59
CA ASN A 130 -36.13 4.11 20.30
C ASN A 130 -36.15 4.43 18.80
N GLY A 131 -35.20 3.89 18.02
CA GLY A 131 -35.11 4.04 16.56
C GLY A 131 -34.90 5.46 16.01
N LYS A 132 -34.85 6.49 16.87
CA LYS A 132 -34.75 7.91 16.46
C LYS A 132 -33.42 8.27 15.79
N TYR A 133 -32.30 7.65 16.20
CA TYR A 133 -30.96 7.99 15.70
C TYR A 133 -30.12 6.74 15.41
N PRO A 134 -30.48 5.93 14.39
CA PRO A 134 -29.86 4.62 14.15
C PRO A 134 -28.38 4.69 13.77
N ILE A 135 -27.96 5.75 13.08
CA ILE A 135 -26.55 5.93 12.71
C ILE A 135 -25.70 6.21 13.97
N LEU A 136 -26.15 7.13 14.81
CA LEU A 136 -25.47 7.49 16.06
C LEU A 136 -25.39 6.28 17.00
N GLY A 137 -26.49 5.55 17.15
CA GLY A 137 -26.52 4.35 17.99
C GLY A 137 -25.54 3.27 17.50
N LYS A 138 -25.52 2.97 16.19
CA LYS A 138 -24.53 2.04 15.61
C LYS A 138 -23.08 2.49 15.81
N SER A 139 -22.80 3.80 15.70
CA SER A 139 -21.47 4.35 15.97
C SER A 139 -21.06 4.24 17.44
N LEU A 140 -21.98 4.43 18.38
CA LEU A 140 -21.73 4.25 19.81
C LEU A 140 -21.40 2.81 20.19
N ILE A 141 -22.04 1.82 19.54
CA ILE A 141 -21.72 0.39 19.74
C ILE A 141 -20.33 0.04 19.18
N VAL A 142 -19.91 0.68 18.10
CA VAL A 142 -18.53 0.55 17.60
C VAL A 142 -17.54 1.19 18.58
N LEU A 143 -17.87 2.36 19.12
CA LEU A 143 -17.06 3.03 20.14
C LEU A 143 -16.91 2.15 21.39
N SER A 144 -17.99 1.56 21.90
CA SER A 144 -17.93 0.64 23.04
C SER A 144 -17.06 -0.58 22.74
N SER A 145 -17.13 -1.10 21.52
CA SER A 145 -16.27 -2.20 21.06
C SER A 145 -14.78 -1.84 21.09
N ILE A 146 -14.41 -0.58 20.81
CA ILE A 146 -13.04 -0.09 20.90
C ILE A 146 -12.62 0.12 22.36
N LEU A 147 -13.51 0.71 23.18
CA LEU A 147 -13.27 0.95 24.60
C LEU A 147 -13.06 -0.36 25.40
N TRP A 148 -13.73 -1.44 25.00
CA TRP A 148 -13.47 -2.79 25.53
C TRP A 148 -12.00 -3.19 25.35
N GLY A 149 -11.46 -3.03 24.14
CA GLY A 149 -10.05 -3.30 23.87
C GLY A 149 -9.10 -2.39 24.66
N ALA A 150 -9.43 -1.10 24.79
CA ALA A 150 -8.66 -0.16 25.59
C ALA A 150 -8.62 -0.56 27.07
N THR A 151 -9.74 -1.08 27.59
CA THR A 151 -9.83 -1.60 28.96
C THR A 151 -8.93 -2.82 29.16
N LEU A 152 -8.98 -3.78 28.23
CA LEU A 152 -8.12 -4.96 28.28
C LEU A 152 -6.63 -4.60 28.21
N ALA A 153 -6.24 -3.65 27.35
CA ALA A 153 -4.87 -3.17 27.25
C ALA A 153 -4.39 -2.48 28.54
N LEU A 154 -5.26 -1.66 29.16
CA LEU A 154 -4.96 -1.02 30.43
C LEU A 154 -4.77 -2.05 31.56
N ILE A 155 -5.63 -3.06 31.64
CA ILE A 155 -5.51 -4.16 32.61
C ILE A 155 -4.18 -4.89 32.39
N ALA A 156 -3.83 -5.22 31.14
CA ALA A 156 -2.57 -5.88 30.82
C ALA A 156 -1.35 -5.06 31.26
N GLN A 157 -1.41 -3.74 31.12
CA GLN A 157 -0.35 -2.83 31.58
C GLN A 157 -0.27 -2.76 33.11
N ILE A 158 -1.40 -2.66 33.81
CA ILE A 158 -1.42 -2.59 35.29
C ILE A 158 -0.82 -3.85 35.91
N TYR A 159 -1.15 -5.02 35.35
CA TYR A 159 -0.69 -6.31 35.86
C TYR A 159 0.65 -6.78 35.25
N ASN A 160 1.32 -5.94 34.45
CA ASN A 160 2.58 -6.28 33.78
C ASN A 160 2.53 -7.63 33.06
N LEU A 161 1.43 -7.91 32.33
CA LEU A 161 1.34 -9.13 31.53
C LEU A 161 2.48 -9.14 30.51
N SER A 162 3.19 -10.27 30.40
CA SER A 162 4.32 -10.39 29.50
C SER A 162 3.90 -10.16 28.04
N SER A 163 4.78 -9.52 27.28
CA SER A 163 4.56 -9.22 25.86
C SER A 163 4.30 -10.47 25.01
N ASP A 164 4.81 -11.63 25.44
CA ASP A 164 4.63 -12.92 24.77
C ASP A 164 3.16 -13.40 24.77
N GLY A 165 2.34 -12.87 25.70
CA GLY A 165 0.91 -13.16 25.81
C GLY A 165 0.00 -12.21 25.04
N SER A 166 0.53 -11.25 24.27
CA SER A 166 -0.27 -10.17 23.65
C SER A 166 -1.38 -10.68 22.71
N TRP A 167 -1.20 -11.86 22.10
CA TRP A 167 -2.22 -12.49 21.25
C TRP A 167 -3.47 -12.90 22.03
N VAL A 168 -3.36 -13.18 23.34
CA VAL A 168 -4.50 -13.53 24.20
C VAL A 168 -5.43 -12.33 24.39
N ILE A 169 -4.86 -11.13 24.54
CA ILE A 169 -5.63 -9.88 24.69
C ILE A 169 -6.47 -9.63 23.42
N LEU A 170 -5.88 -9.88 22.25
CA LEU A 170 -6.56 -9.68 20.97
C LEU A 170 -7.73 -10.65 20.75
N ILE A 171 -7.62 -11.91 21.17
CA ILE A 171 -8.76 -12.85 21.08
C ILE A 171 -9.87 -12.51 22.07
N LEU A 172 -9.52 -12.07 23.29
CA LEU A 172 -10.50 -11.59 24.29
C LEU A 172 -11.21 -10.32 23.82
N TRP A 173 -10.55 -9.51 22.98
CA TRP A 173 -11.16 -8.37 22.32
C TRP A 173 -12.05 -8.79 21.14
N ALA A 174 -11.56 -9.68 20.27
CA ALA A 174 -12.25 -10.04 19.03
C ALA A 174 -13.47 -10.96 19.24
N ALA A 175 -13.39 -11.93 20.16
CA ALA A 175 -14.41 -12.96 20.32
C ALA A 175 -15.80 -12.41 20.68
N PRO A 176 -15.96 -11.44 21.61
CA PRO A 176 -17.27 -10.85 21.93
C PRO A 176 -17.92 -10.11 20.75
N LEU A 177 -17.16 -9.71 19.73
CA LEU A 177 -17.69 -9.01 18.57
C LEU A 177 -18.47 -9.94 17.64
N LEU A 178 -18.16 -11.24 17.60
CA LEU A 178 -18.91 -12.21 16.79
C LEU A 178 -20.40 -12.25 17.15
N PRO A 179 -20.81 -12.52 18.41
CA PRO A 179 -22.22 -12.50 18.77
C PRO A 179 -22.85 -11.10 18.58
N LEU A 180 -22.14 -10.01 18.89
CA LEU A 180 -22.62 -8.65 18.63
C LEU A 180 -22.96 -8.44 17.15
N THR A 181 -22.12 -8.93 16.24
CA THR A 181 -22.39 -8.82 14.79
C THR A 181 -23.55 -9.68 14.34
N TYR A 182 -23.67 -10.88 14.89
CA TYR A 182 -24.74 -11.82 14.54
C TYR A 182 -26.11 -11.32 15.00
N PHE A 183 -26.21 -10.76 16.22
CA PHE A 183 -27.49 -10.31 16.77
C PHE A 183 -27.89 -8.91 16.33
N LEU A 184 -26.93 -7.99 16.16
CA LEU A 184 -27.25 -6.58 15.87
C LEU A 184 -27.23 -6.24 14.37
N ASP A 185 -26.82 -7.17 13.50
CA ASP A 185 -26.69 -6.95 12.05
C ASP A 185 -25.97 -5.62 11.70
N ASN A 186 -24.90 -5.31 12.44
CA ASN A 186 -24.13 -4.08 12.28
C ASN A 186 -22.84 -4.32 11.47
N GLU A 187 -22.83 -3.83 10.23
CA GLU A 187 -21.70 -3.95 9.28
C GLU A 187 -20.38 -3.41 9.86
N TYR A 188 -20.42 -2.34 10.65
CA TYR A 188 -19.21 -1.72 11.20
C TYR A 188 -18.52 -2.58 12.26
N ILE A 189 -19.31 -3.27 13.09
CA ILE A 189 -18.77 -4.21 14.09
C ILE A 189 -18.18 -5.44 13.38
N TYR A 190 -18.79 -5.88 12.27
CA TYR A 190 -18.28 -7.01 11.49
C TYR A 190 -16.92 -6.68 10.87
N ILE A 191 -16.79 -5.48 10.31
CA ILE A 191 -15.50 -5.00 9.81
C ILE A 191 -14.47 -4.93 10.95
N LEU A 192 -14.84 -4.39 12.11
CA LEU A 192 -13.95 -4.32 13.27
C LEU A 192 -13.52 -5.72 13.75
N ALA A 193 -14.45 -6.67 13.84
CA ALA A 193 -14.16 -8.06 14.21
C ALA A 193 -13.19 -8.69 13.20
N SER A 194 -13.45 -8.57 11.90
CA SER A 194 -12.57 -9.05 10.84
C SER A 194 -11.17 -8.46 10.91
N VAL A 195 -11.03 -7.16 11.17
CA VAL A 195 -9.72 -6.51 11.39
C VAL A 195 -9.01 -7.12 12.60
N LEU A 196 -9.71 -7.23 13.74
CA LEU A 196 -9.12 -7.73 14.98
C LEU A 196 -8.71 -9.20 14.88
N PHE A 197 -9.51 -10.07 14.26
CA PHE A 197 -9.11 -11.46 14.01
C PHE A 197 -7.92 -11.53 13.05
N GLY A 198 -7.84 -10.64 12.06
CA GLY A 198 -6.66 -10.52 11.18
C GLY A 198 -5.39 -10.11 11.96
N ILE A 199 -5.49 -9.14 12.87
CA ILE A 199 -4.36 -8.73 13.74
C ILE A 199 -4.00 -9.87 14.69
N TRP A 200 -4.99 -10.56 15.26
CA TRP A 200 -4.78 -11.72 16.12
C TRP A 200 -4.04 -12.86 15.40
N ASN A 201 -4.40 -13.15 14.16
CA ASN A 201 -3.70 -14.14 13.34
C ASN A 201 -2.19 -13.85 13.26
N ILE A 202 -1.83 -12.60 12.96
CA ILE A 202 -0.42 -12.17 12.89
C ILE A 202 0.22 -12.25 14.27
N SER A 203 -0.42 -11.69 15.31
CA SER A 203 0.13 -11.62 16.66
C SER A 203 0.34 -13.01 17.28
N PHE A 204 -0.58 -13.95 17.07
CA PHE A 204 -0.41 -15.34 17.47
C PHE A 204 0.79 -15.96 16.78
N SER A 205 0.87 -15.76 15.46
CA SER A 205 1.91 -16.42 14.68
C SER A 205 3.31 -15.90 15.01
N VAL A 206 3.43 -14.61 15.31
CA VAL A 206 4.65 -13.99 15.85
C VAL A 206 4.95 -14.51 17.26
N GLY A 207 3.98 -14.45 18.18
CA GLY A 207 4.20 -14.78 19.58
C GLY A 207 4.50 -16.26 19.84
N LYS A 208 3.93 -17.18 19.05
CA LYS A 208 4.16 -18.63 19.17
C LYS A 208 5.20 -19.17 18.20
N SER A 209 5.68 -18.35 17.28
CA SER A 209 6.52 -18.82 16.17
C SER A 209 5.91 -20.02 15.42
N LEU A 210 4.57 -20.04 15.26
CA LEU A 210 3.82 -21.13 14.64
C LEU A 210 2.66 -20.56 13.81
N PRO A 211 2.28 -21.19 12.68
CA PRO A 211 1.09 -20.79 11.94
C PRO A 211 -0.18 -20.88 12.79
N ASN A 212 -1.05 -19.87 12.70
CA ASN A 212 -2.35 -19.91 13.38
C ASN A 212 -3.39 -20.71 12.58
N TYR A 213 -3.43 -22.02 12.78
CA TYR A 213 -4.41 -22.90 12.13
C TYR A 213 -5.86 -22.68 12.59
N TYR A 214 -6.09 -21.99 13.70
CA TYR A 214 -7.43 -21.68 14.20
C TYR A 214 -8.08 -20.55 13.41
N TYR A 215 -7.30 -19.61 12.88
CA TYR A 215 -7.83 -18.45 12.16
C TYR A 215 -8.62 -18.83 10.90
N PRO A 216 -8.14 -19.73 10.00
CA PRO A 216 -8.95 -20.23 8.90
C PRO A 216 -10.27 -20.85 9.36
N GLY A 217 -10.25 -21.65 10.43
CA GLY A 217 -11.45 -22.23 11.02
C GLY A 217 -12.48 -21.18 11.43
N ILE A 218 -12.06 -20.12 12.13
CA ILE A 218 -12.94 -19.01 12.54
C ILE A 218 -13.47 -18.24 11.31
N VAL A 219 -12.64 -18.04 10.29
CA VAL A 219 -13.10 -17.38 9.06
C VAL A 219 -14.18 -18.22 8.38
N PHE A 220 -13.99 -19.54 8.22
CA PHE A 220 -14.95 -20.40 7.54
C PHE A 220 -16.22 -20.66 8.35
N LEU A 221 -16.11 -20.85 9.66
CA LEU A 221 -17.24 -21.22 10.52
C LEU A 221 -18.06 -20.03 11.01
N CYS A 222 -17.43 -18.88 11.23
CA CYS A 222 -18.09 -17.71 11.85
C CYS A 222 -18.20 -16.54 10.88
N LEU A 223 -17.08 -16.09 10.31
CA LEU A 223 -17.07 -14.83 9.55
C LEU A 223 -17.63 -14.99 8.13
N PHE A 224 -17.46 -16.15 7.48
CA PHE A 224 -17.93 -16.40 6.11
C PHE A 224 -19.46 -16.54 6.01
N PRO A 225 -20.18 -17.25 6.92
CA PRO A 225 -21.64 -17.25 6.94
C PRO A 225 -22.23 -15.85 7.11
N LEU A 226 -21.62 -15.02 7.97
CA LEU A 226 -21.98 -13.61 8.17
C LEU A 226 -21.68 -12.75 6.95
N ALA A 227 -20.72 -13.13 6.11
CA ALA A 227 -20.32 -12.40 4.92
C ALA A 227 -21.41 -12.36 3.84
N LYS A 228 -22.35 -13.33 3.84
CA LYS A 228 -23.54 -13.31 2.96
C LYS A 228 -24.44 -12.09 3.23
N LYS A 229 -24.43 -11.56 4.45
CA LYS A 229 -25.14 -10.31 4.82
C LYS A 229 -24.28 -9.06 4.60
N PHE A 230 -22.95 -9.18 4.65
CA PHE A 230 -22.03 -8.03 4.66
C PHE A 230 -20.87 -8.19 3.65
N GLU A 231 -21.14 -7.87 2.38
CA GLU A 231 -20.18 -8.06 1.27
C GLU A 231 -18.81 -7.41 1.51
N LYS A 232 -18.73 -6.25 2.21
CA LYS A 232 -17.48 -5.52 2.40
C LYS A 232 -16.47 -6.22 3.31
N GLY A 233 -16.93 -6.97 4.32
CA GLY A 233 -16.01 -7.68 5.22
C GLY A 233 -15.55 -9.04 4.67
N LEU A 234 -16.21 -9.59 3.64
CA LEU A 234 -15.73 -10.79 2.95
C LEU A 234 -14.34 -10.59 2.37
N ALA A 235 -14.14 -9.48 1.63
CA ALA A 235 -12.85 -9.15 1.03
C ALA A 235 -11.75 -9.02 2.09
N LEU A 236 -12.08 -8.44 3.25
CA LEU A 236 -11.15 -8.28 4.36
C LEU A 236 -10.73 -9.64 4.95
N ASN A 237 -11.66 -10.58 5.12
CA ASN A 237 -11.36 -11.93 5.62
C ASN A 237 -10.55 -12.76 4.61
N LEU A 238 -10.84 -12.63 3.31
CA LEU A 238 -10.04 -13.27 2.26
C LEU A 238 -8.60 -12.75 2.26
N VAL A 239 -8.41 -11.45 2.46
CA VAL A 239 -7.07 -10.85 2.61
C VAL A 239 -6.40 -11.35 3.88
N GLY A 240 -7.11 -11.42 5.00
CA GLY A 240 -6.56 -11.96 6.24
C GLY A 240 -6.11 -13.42 6.10
N LEU A 241 -6.87 -14.24 5.35
CA LEU A 241 -6.49 -15.62 5.02
C LEU A 241 -5.22 -15.66 4.17
N LEU A 242 -5.08 -14.79 3.17
CA LEU A 242 -3.85 -14.66 2.39
C LEU A 242 -2.66 -14.27 3.26
N ILE A 243 -2.83 -13.30 4.16
CA ILE A 243 -1.77 -12.87 5.08
C ILE A 243 -1.38 -14.01 6.02
N GLY A 244 -2.37 -14.78 6.52
CA GLY A 244 -2.11 -15.97 7.34
C GLY A 244 -1.37 -17.06 6.58
N ALA A 245 -1.72 -17.28 5.32
CA ALA A 245 -1.00 -18.23 4.46
C ALA A 245 0.42 -17.79 4.17
N PHE A 246 0.60 -16.50 3.85
CA PHE A 246 1.92 -15.90 3.68
C PHE A 246 2.79 -16.09 4.92
N TYR A 247 2.25 -15.80 6.11
CA TYR A 247 2.99 -15.96 7.35
C TYR A 247 3.28 -17.43 7.65
N ALA A 248 2.34 -18.34 7.38
CA ALA A 248 2.54 -19.78 7.55
C ALA A 248 3.69 -20.30 6.67
N ALA A 249 3.77 -19.83 5.42
CA ALA A 249 4.84 -20.17 4.47
C ALA A 249 6.20 -19.57 4.87
N ALA A 250 6.21 -18.41 5.52
CA ALA A 250 7.43 -17.79 6.04
C ALA A 250 8.02 -18.55 7.25
N MET A 251 7.23 -19.39 7.92
CA MET A 251 7.65 -20.18 9.09
C MET A 251 8.13 -21.57 8.67
N LYS A 252 9.17 -22.06 9.36
CA LYS A 252 10.18 -22.98 8.80
C LYS A 252 9.74 -24.38 8.27
N TYR A 253 8.45 -24.72 8.14
CA TYR A 253 8.04 -26.13 8.02
C TYR A 253 6.87 -26.53 7.08
N VAL A 254 6.20 -25.66 6.30
CA VAL A 254 5.15 -26.14 5.33
C VAL A 254 5.06 -25.25 4.09
N TYR A 255 5.77 -25.60 3.00
CA TYR A 255 6.00 -24.67 1.88
C TYR A 255 5.04 -24.74 0.69
N VAL A 256 4.27 -25.82 0.48
CA VAL A 256 3.65 -26.04 -0.85
C VAL A 256 2.16 -26.43 -0.79
N PRO A 257 1.70 -27.31 0.11
CA PRO A 257 0.30 -27.75 0.10
C PRO A 257 -0.68 -26.66 0.55
N TYR A 258 -0.28 -25.79 1.49
CA TYR A 258 -1.18 -24.80 2.07
C TYR A 258 -1.51 -23.64 1.12
N GLU A 259 -0.51 -23.15 0.38
CA GLU A 259 -0.70 -22.05 -0.59
C GLU A 259 -1.51 -22.50 -1.82
N ILE A 260 -1.25 -23.73 -2.29
CA ILE A 260 -2.04 -24.37 -3.35
C ILE A 260 -3.48 -24.62 -2.87
N PHE A 261 -3.68 -25.12 -1.65
CA PHE A 261 -5.00 -25.37 -1.06
C PHE A 261 -5.80 -24.07 -0.84
N LEU A 262 -5.15 -22.99 -0.40
CA LEU A 262 -5.80 -21.70 -0.22
C LEU A 262 -6.17 -21.06 -1.57
N GLY A 263 -5.29 -21.15 -2.58
CA GLY A 263 -5.58 -20.71 -3.95
C GLY A 263 -6.74 -21.47 -4.58
N LEU A 264 -6.84 -22.78 -4.34
CA LEU A 264 -7.96 -23.63 -4.79
C LEU A 264 -9.27 -23.33 -4.06
N ILE A 265 -9.23 -23.06 -2.75
CA ILE A 265 -10.42 -22.66 -1.98
C ILE A 265 -10.91 -21.29 -2.44
N VAL A 266 -10.02 -20.32 -2.61
CA VAL A 266 -10.39 -18.99 -3.08
C VAL A 266 -10.97 -19.03 -4.50
N TYR A 267 -10.42 -19.87 -5.38
CA TYR A 267 -10.99 -20.16 -6.70
C TYR A 267 -12.42 -20.73 -6.60
N TYR A 268 -12.63 -21.73 -5.75
CA TYR A 268 -13.93 -22.39 -5.56
C TYR A 268 -14.98 -21.43 -4.97
N LEU A 269 -14.58 -20.57 -4.04
CA LEU A 269 -15.43 -19.54 -3.45
C LEU A 269 -15.76 -18.40 -4.43
N ALA A 270 -14.80 -17.99 -5.27
CA ALA A 270 -15.04 -17.00 -6.33
C ALA A 270 -16.07 -17.51 -7.35
N LYS A 271 -16.03 -18.80 -7.66
CA LYS A 271 -16.99 -19.49 -8.54
C LYS A 271 -18.41 -19.51 -7.97
N LEU A 272 -18.57 -19.61 -6.64
CA LEU A 272 -19.87 -19.60 -5.95
C LEU A 272 -20.55 -18.21 -5.93
N ILE A 273 -19.79 -17.12 -6.08
CA ILE A 273 -20.31 -15.76 -5.93
C ILE A 273 -20.72 -15.14 -7.28
N LYS A 274 -19.91 -15.25 -8.37
CA LYS A 274 -20.28 -14.82 -9.76
C LYS A 274 -19.42 -15.49 -10.87
N PRO A 275 -20.01 -16.05 -11.95
CA PRO A 275 -19.27 -16.78 -12.99
C PRO A 275 -18.27 -15.97 -13.85
N PRO A 276 -18.53 -14.75 -14.35
CA PRO A 276 -17.60 -14.04 -15.25
C PRO A 276 -16.42 -13.33 -14.54
N LEU A 277 -16.38 -13.35 -13.20
CA LEU A 277 -15.33 -12.71 -12.37
C LEU A 277 -14.22 -13.69 -11.94
N THR A 278 -14.27 -14.93 -12.42
CA THR A 278 -13.51 -16.07 -11.88
C THR A 278 -12.04 -16.10 -12.32
N GLU A 279 -11.75 -15.85 -13.60
CA GLU A 279 -10.40 -16.06 -14.14
C GLU A 279 -9.39 -14.98 -13.75
N GLU A 280 -9.72 -13.69 -13.90
CA GLU A 280 -8.79 -12.62 -13.52
C GLU A 280 -8.52 -12.62 -12.01
N LEU A 281 -9.55 -12.87 -11.20
CA LEU A 281 -9.41 -12.93 -9.75
C LEU A 281 -8.56 -14.13 -9.33
N PHE A 282 -8.77 -15.29 -9.95
CA PHE A 282 -7.93 -16.46 -9.75
C PHE A 282 -6.46 -16.16 -10.04
N LEU A 283 -6.16 -15.58 -11.20
CA LEU A 283 -4.79 -15.24 -11.57
C LEU A 283 -4.14 -14.27 -10.59
N VAL A 284 -4.88 -13.26 -10.13
CA VAL A 284 -4.41 -12.34 -9.09
C VAL A 284 -4.04 -13.09 -7.81
N PHE A 285 -4.90 -13.98 -7.33
CA PHE A 285 -4.63 -14.77 -6.13
C PHE A 285 -3.47 -15.74 -6.32
N SER A 286 -3.36 -16.39 -7.49
CA SER A 286 -2.23 -17.25 -7.83
C SER A 286 -0.92 -16.46 -7.88
N SER A 287 -0.93 -15.23 -8.40
CA SER A 287 0.25 -14.35 -8.40
C SER A 287 0.68 -13.93 -7.00
N VAL A 288 -0.28 -13.66 -6.10
CA VAL A 288 0.01 -13.35 -4.69
C VAL A 288 0.52 -14.59 -3.96
N ALA A 289 -0.07 -15.76 -4.21
CA ALA A 289 0.40 -17.02 -3.63
C ALA A 289 1.82 -17.36 -4.11
N LEU A 290 2.10 -17.14 -5.39
CA LEU A 290 3.45 -17.30 -5.92
C LEU A 290 4.45 -16.36 -5.21
N LEU A 291 4.07 -15.10 -4.98
CA LEU A 291 4.90 -14.15 -4.22
C LEU A 291 5.19 -14.64 -2.80
N ALA A 292 4.16 -15.14 -2.12
CA ALA A 292 4.28 -15.72 -0.79
C ALA A 292 5.25 -16.90 -0.78
N SER A 293 5.12 -17.80 -1.74
CA SER A 293 5.95 -18.99 -1.89
C SER A 293 7.43 -18.64 -2.02
N GLY A 294 7.76 -17.68 -2.89
CA GLY A 294 9.16 -17.27 -3.13
C GLY A 294 9.81 -16.64 -1.90
N ILE A 295 9.04 -15.86 -1.13
CA ILE A 295 9.49 -15.29 0.15
C ILE A 295 9.65 -16.39 1.21
N GLY A 296 8.67 -17.29 1.33
CA GLY A 296 8.71 -18.42 2.25
C GLY A 296 9.91 -19.33 2.01
N PHE A 297 10.13 -19.72 0.76
CA PHE A 297 11.30 -20.52 0.38
C PHE A 297 12.61 -19.82 0.76
N SER A 298 12.76 -18.54 0.41
CA SER A 298 14.00 -17.81 0.65
C SER A 298 14.30 -17.66 2.14
N ALA A 299 13.27 -17.40 2.96
CA ALA A 299 13.37 -17.37 4.41
C ALA A 299 13.73 -18.75 5.00
N SER A 300 13.19 -19.84 4.44
CA SER A 300 13.45 -21.21 4.90
C SER A 300 14.91 -21.62 4.82
N VAL A 301 15.55 -21.24 3.71
CA VAL A 301 16.95 -21.53 3.41
C VAL A 301 17.89 -20.44 3.92
N ASP A 302 17.36 -19.52 4.75
CA ASP A 302 18.13 -18.41 5.34
C ASP A 302 18.86 -17.58 4.27
N PHE A 303 18.21 -17.42 3.11
CA PHE A 303 18.76 -16.75 1.93
C PHE A 303 20.12 -17.29 1.50
N LYS A 304 20.37 -18.60 1.62
CA LYS A 304 21.62 -19.25 1.17
C LYS A 304 21.47 -19.92 -0.18
N SER A 305 20.28 -20.39 -0.52
CA SER A 305 20.04 -21.12 -1.78
C SER A 305 19.07 -20.35 -2.66
N PRO A 306 19.38 -20.11 -3.94
CA PRO A 306 18.43 -19.50 -4.87
C PRO A 306 17.35 -20.48 -5.30
N ASP A 307 16.10 -19.99 -5.43
CA ASP A 307 14.96 -20.78 -5.92
C ASP A 307 14.90 -20.77 -7.45
N TYR A 308 15.67 -21.62 -8.12
CA TYR A 308 15.60 -21.69 -9.59
C TYR A 308 14.26 -22.22 -10.11
N ILE A 309 13.54 -23.01 -9.30
CA ILE A 309 12.26 -23.62 -9.69
C ILE A 309 11.19 -22.54 -9.84
N PHE A 310 11.29 -21.44 -9.09
CA PHE A 310 10.40 -20.28 -9.15
C PHE A 310 10.20 -19.68 -10.56
N ILE A 311 11.17 -19.81 -11.46
CA ILE A 311 11.10 -19.25 -12.82
C ILE A 311 9.95 -19.88 -13.62
N ILE A 312 9.73 -21.19 -13.47
CA ILE A 312 8.73 -21.93 -14.25
C ILE A 312 7.30 -21.38 -14.00
N PRO A 313 6.78 -21.36 -12.75
CA PRO A 313 5.46 -20.81 -12.48
C PRO A 313 5.41 -19.30 -12.76
N LEU A 314 6.51 -18.56 -12.58
CA LEU A 314 6.55 -17.14 -12.88
C LEU A 314 6.32 -16.85 -14.37
N VAL A 315 7.04 -17.53 -15.26
CA VAL A 315 6.87 -17.39 -16.71
C VAL A 315 5.46 -17.78 -17.14
N LEU A 316 4.92 -18.89 -16.57
CA LEU A 316 3.55 -19.31 -16.82
C LEU A 316 2.54 -18.23 -16.40
N MET A 317 2.74 -17.61 -15.23
CA MET A 317 1.86 -16.56 -14.73
C MET A 317 1.91 -15.29 -15.57
N PHE A 318 3.06 -14.91 -16.13
CA PHE A 318 3.13 -13.83 -17.13
C PHE A 318 2.31 -14.18 -18.37
N PHE A 319 2.53 -15.36 -18.95
CA PHE A 319 1.79 -15.81 -20.13
C PHE A 319 0.27 -15.80 -19.89
N LEU A 320 -0.19 -16.37 -18.78
CA LEU A 320 -1.61 -16.38 -18.41
C LEU A 320 -2.16 -14.96 -18.16
N SER A 321 -1.34 -14.06 -17.61
CA SER A 321 -1.74 -12.67 -17.38
C SER A 321 -2.03 -11.92 -18.69
N TYR A 322 -1.18 -12.10 -19.70
CA TYR A 322 -1.41 -11.53 -21.03
C TYR A 322 -2.56 -12.22 -21.76
N LYS A 323 -2.60 -13.57 -21.76
CA LYS A 323 -3.64 -14.36 -22.43
C LYS A 323 -5.04 -14.00 -21.94
N ASN A 324 -5.22 -13.87 -20.62
CA ASN A 324 -6.52 -13.63 -20.01
C ASN A 324 -6.80 -12.15 -19.72
N LYS A 325 -5.97 -11.24 -20.24
CA LYS A 325 -6.06 -9.79 -20.02
C LYS A 325 -6.12 -9.37 -18.55
N ALA A 326 -5.47 -10.14 -17.68
CA ALA A 326 -5.44 -9.96 -16.24
C ALA A 326 -4.36 -8.93 -15.84
N LYS A 327 -4.66 -7.65 -16.07
CA LYS A 327 -3.79 -6.51 -15.76
C LYS A 327 -3.27 -6.51 -14.31
N ALA A 328 -4.15 -6.88 -13.38
CA ALA A 328 -3.83 -6.94 -11.96
C ALA A 328 -2.76 -8.00 -11.65
N SER A 329 -2.93 -9.19 -12.23
CA SER A 329 -1.99 -10.31 -12.12
C SER A 329 -0.63 -9.91 -12.70
N LEU A 330 -0.61 -9.22 -13.85
CA LEU A 330 0.64 -8.73 -14.45
C LEU A 330 1.45 -7.85 -13.49
N GLY A 331 0.80 -6.89 -12.83
CA GLY A 331 1.49 -6.01 -11.86
C GLY A 331 2.12 -6.79 -10.70
N ILE A 332 1.41 -7.80 -10.18
CA ILE A 332 1.94 -8.66 -9.11
C ILE A 332 3.08 -9.54 -9.64
N ASN A 333 3.02 -10.00 -10.89
CA ASN A 333 4.10 -10.80 -11.48
C ASN A 333 5.36 -9.98 -11.76
N ILE A 334 5.23 -8.69 -12.10
CA ILE A 334 6.39 -7.77 -12.15
C ILE A 334 7.06 -7.71 -10.77
N LEU A 335 6.27 -7.59 -9.70
CA LEU A 335 6.79 -7.64 -8.33
C LEU A 335 7.44 -9.00 -8.01
N ASN A 336 6.86 -10.12 -8.45
CA ASN A 336 7.45 -11.46 -8.28
C ASN A 336 8.85 -11.56 -8.89
N VAL A 337 9.07 -11.04 -10.11
CA VAL A 337 10.39 -11.01 -10.75
C VAL A 337 11.40 -10.27 -9.88
N MET A 338 11.01 -9.10 -9.36
CA MET A 338 11.90 -8.28 -8.56
C MET A 338 12.29 -8.95 -7.25
N VAL A 339 11.31 -9.51 -6.54
CA VAL A 339 11.52 -10.18 -5.27
C VAL A 339 12.40 -11.41 -5.45
N TRP A 340 12.11 -12.21 -6.47
CA TRP A 340 12.93 -13.36 -6.81
C TRP A 340 14.36 -12.99 -7.17
N LEU A 341 14.56 -11.94 -7.99
CA LEU A 341 15.89 -11.48 -8.38
C LEU A 341 16.70 -10.98 -7.18
N ASN A 342 16.05 -10.30 -6.24
CA ASN A 342 16.66 -9.89 -4.97
C ASN A 342 17.10 -11.08 -4.13
N PHE A 343 16.27 -12.12 -4.02
CA PHE A 343 16.63 -13.33 -3.28
C PHE A 343 17.72 -14.15 -3.97
N LEU A 344 17.75 -14.19 -5.30
CA LEU A 344 18.86 -14.75 -6.06
C LEU A 344 20.17 -14.04 -5.71
N ILE A 345 20.17 -12.71 -5.72
CA ILE A 345 21.36 -11.91 -5.37
C ILE A 345 21.75 -12.11 -3.91
N ALA A 346 20.79 -12.10 -2.98
CA ALA A 346 21.04 -12.36 -1.57
C ALA A 346 21.67 -13.74 -1.35
N ALA A 347 21.18 -14.77 -2.04
CA ALA A 347 21.73 -16.11 -2.01
C ALA A 347 23.17 -16.18 -2.50
N VAL A 348 23.48 -15.52 -3.62
CA VAL A 348 24.86 -15.43 -4.14
C VAL A 348 25.76 -14.68 -3.14
N VAL A 349 25.34 -13.53 -2.64
CA VAL A 349 26.10 -12.71 -1.69
C VAL A 349 26.40 -13.49 -0.41
N ASN A 350 25.41 -14.20 0.15
CA ASN A 350 25.58 -15.00 1.36
C ASN A 350 26.44 -16.24 1.13
N THR A 351 26.23 -16.97 0.04
CA THR A 351 26.97 -18.20 -0.28
C THR A 351 28.45 -17.92 -0.47
N TYR A 352 28.77 -16.88 -1.23
CA TYR A 352 30.17 -16.52 -1.54
C TYR A 352 30.75 -15.47 -0.58
N LYS A 353 30.02 -15.12 0.50
CA LYS A 353 30.41 -14.11 1.51
C LYS A 353 30.87 -12.79 0.88
N LEU A 354 30.19 -12.36 -0.17
CA LEU A 354 30.53 -11.15 -0.92
C LEU A 354 30.12 -9.91 -0.13
N LYS A 355 30.83 -8.79 -0.33
CA LYS A 355 30.40 -7.50 0.21
C LYS A 355 29.34 -6.87 -0.71
N ALA A 356 28.29 -6.33 -0.13
CA ALA A 356 27.25 -5.59 -0.83
C ALA A 356 27.07 -4.25 -0.13
N GLY A 357 27.25 -3.15 -0.87
CA GLY A 357 27.12 -1.80 -0.35
C GLY A 357 25.76 -1.19 -0.71
N ALA A 358 25.17 -0.41 0.21
CA ALA A 358 23.83 0.16 0.08
C ALA A 358 23.62 0.95 -1.22
N ILE A 359 24.62 1.76 -1.62
CA ILE A 359 24.56 2.55 -2.86
C ILE A 359 24.56 1.66 -4.09
N ALA A 360 25.39 0.61 -4.12
CA ALA A 360 25.45 -0.31 -5.24
C ALA A 360 24.15 -1.12 -5.34
N SER A 361 23.65 -1.66 -4.23
CA SER A 361 22.37 -2.38 -4.20
C SER A 361 21.19 -1.47 -4.59
N GLY A 362 21.15 -0.23 -4.11
CA GLY A 362 20.13 0.72 -4.51
C GLY A 362 20.23 1.14 -5.98
N SER A 363 21.45 1.27 -6.52
CA SER A 363 21.68 1.55 -7.94
C SER A 363 21.19 0.41 -8.83
N PHE A 364 21.47 -0.83 -8.44
CA PHE A 364 20.94 -2.03 -9.08
C PHE A 364 19.40 -1.97 -9.20
N GLU A 365 18.70 -1.67 -8.11
CA GLU A 365 17.24 -1.57 -8.10
C GLU A 365 16.71 -0.42 -8.97
N ILE A 366 17.38 0.74 -8.93
CA ILE A 366 16.96 1.87 -9.75
C ILE A 366 17.11 1.53 -11.24
N PHE A 367 18.23 0.94 -11.68
CA PHE A 367 18.40 0.56 -13.08
C PHE A 367 17.42 -0.54 -13.50
N LEU A 368 17.11 -1.49 -12.63
CA LEU A 368 16.06 -2.48 -12.89
C LEU A 368 14.69 -1.82 -13.08
N GLY A 369 14.33 -0.88 -12.19
CA GLY A 369 13.11 -0.08 -12.31
C GLY A 369 13.05 0.76 -13.59
N VAL A 370 14.18 1.32 -14.02
CA VAL A 370 14.31 2.00 -15.31
C VAL A 370 14.03 1.05 -16.47
N ILE A 371 14.65 -0.14 -16.50
CA ILE A 371 14.42 -1.14 -17.55
C ILE A 371 12.93 -1.51 -17.63
N ILE A 372 12.28 -1.76 -16.49
CA ILE A 372 10.84 -2.03 -16.41
C ILE A 372 10.04 -0.85 -16.99
N TYR A 373 10.41 0.40 -16.67
CA TYR A 373 9.76 1.59 -17.22
C TYR A 373 9.92 1.68 -18.74
N LEU A 374 11.13 1.44 -19.26
CA LEU A 374 11.43 1.47 -20.69
C LEU A 374 10.63 0.40 -21.44
N ILE A 375 10.50 -0.81 -20.89
CA ILE A 375 9.59 -1.85 -21.42
C ILE A 375 8.15 -1.32 -21.52
N GLY A 376 7.69 -0.56 -20.52
CA GLY A 376 6.37 0.08 -20.53
C GLY A 376 6.19 1.09 -21.66
N MET A 377 7.22 1.89 -21.96
CA MET A 377 7.20 2.82 -23.09
C MET A 377 7.11 2.08 -24.44
N VAL A 378 7.78 0.93 -24.59
CA VAL A 378 7.69 0.11 -25.81
C VAL A 378 6.27 -0.42 -26.00
N HIS A 379 5.61 -0.88 -24.93
CA HIS A 379 4.23 -1.38 -24.99
C HIS A 379 3.22 -0.29 -25.34
N GLU A 380 3.45 0.98 -24.96
CA GLU A 380 2.53 2.08 -25.24
C GLU A 380 2.41 2.41 -26.74
N ASN A 381 3.38 1.99 -27.55
CA ASN A 381 3.39 2.22 -28.99
C ASN A 381 2.41 1.31 -29.76
N LYS A 382 1.93 0.22 -29.16
CA LYS A 382 0.86 -0.63 -29.71
C LYS A 382 -0.44 -0.34 -28.98
N GLU A 383 -1.50 0.02 -29.72
CA GLU A 383 -2.77 0.43 -29.12
C GLU A 383 -3.42 -0.69 -28.29
N GLU A 384 -3.27 -1.94 -28.73
CA GLU A 384 -3.73 -3.14 -28.01
C GLU A 384 -3.00 -3.37 -26.67
N ASP A 385 -1.73 -2.92 -26.57
CA ASP A 385 -0.86 -3.15 -25.42
C ASP A 385 -0.75 -1.95 -24.47
N LYS A 386 -1.37 -0.83 -24.84
CA LYS A 386 -1.24 0.47 -24.15
C LYS A 386 -1.55 0.39 -22.66
N ASP A 387 -2.57 -0.38 -22.31
CA ASP A 387 -2.97 -0.57 -20.93
C ASP A 387 -1.95 -1.37 -20.11
N TYR A 388 -1.22 -2.31 -20.73
CA TYR A 388 -0.15 -3.05 -20.06
C TYR A 388 1.10 -2.17 -19.92
N GLY A 389 1.42 -1.36 -20.94
CA GLY A 389 2.53 -0.41 -20.87
C GLY A 389 2.44 0.52 -19.66
N ASN A 390 1.24 1.00 -19.35
CA ASN A 390 0.99 1.80 -18.15
C ASN A 390 1.34 1.07 -16.84
N ILE A 391 1.14 -0.25 -16.76
CA ILE A 391 1.44 -1.05 -15.56
C ILE A 391 2.95 -1.11 -15.35
N TYR A 392 3.71 -1.44 -16.39
CA TYR A 392 5.18 -1.42 -16.35
C TYR A 392 5.71 -0.04 -15.97
N LYS A 393 5.19 1.04 -16.56
CA LYS A 393 5.60 2.41 -16.20
C LYS A 393 5.32 2.75 -14.73
N ILE A 394 4.16 2.36 -14.20
CA ILE A 394 3.81 2.59 -12.79
C ILE A 394 4.77 1.85 -11.85
N PHE A 395 4.99 0.56 -12.07
CA PHE A 395 5.89 -0.24 -11.23
C PHE A 395 7.33 0.25 -11.35
N GLY A 396 7.84 0.46 -12.58
CA GLY A 396 9.15 1.03 -12.85
C GLY A 396 9.38 2.35 -12.11
N PHE A 397 8.41 3.27 -12.19
CA PHE A 397 8.46 4.55 -11.49
C PHE A 397 8.45 4.38 -9.97
N MET A 398 7.58 3.53 -9.42
CA MET A 398 7.51 3.28 -7.98
C MET A 398 8.84 2.76 -7.40
N ILE A 399 9.54 1.90 -8.14
CA ILE A 399 10.85 1.37 -7.76
C ILE A 399 11.90 2.49 -7.77
N VAL A 400 12.04 3.18 -8.91
CA VAL A 400 13.01 4.26 -9.06
C VAL A 400 12.81 5.33 -7.99
N PHE A 401 11.56 5.78 -7.82
CA PHE A 401 11.20 6.77 -6.82
C PHE A 401 11.43 6.28 -5.40
N GLY A 402 10.92 5.09 -5.07
CA GLY A 402 11.01 4.52 -3.72
C GLY A 402 12.45 4.32 -3.28
N VAL A 403 13.30 3.77 -4.15
CA VAL A 403 14.71 3.51 -3.83
C VAL A 403 15.52 4.81 -3.76
N LEU A 404 15.35 5.74 -4.71
CA LEU A 404 15.98 7.07 -4.61
C LEU A 404 15.58 7.79 -3.32
N TYR A 405 14.31 7.67 -2.94
CA TYR A 405 13.79 8.22 -1.70
C TYR A 405 14.44 7.60 -0.46
N PHE A 406 14.61 6.27 -0.40
CA PHE A 406 15.36 5.65 0.70
C PHE A 406 16.83 6.08 0.74
N LEU A 407 17.51 6.10 -0.40
CA LEU A 407 18.92 6.54 -0.50
C LEU A 407 19.11 8.03 -0.17
N SER A 408 18.03 8.81 -0.10
CA SER A 408 18.10 10.21 0.31
C SER A 408 18.22 10.40 1.84
N PHE A 409 18.12 9.33 2.64
CA PHE A 409 18.40 9.34 4.09
C PHE A 409 19.83 8.93 4.39
N ASN A 410 20.48 9.61 5.33
CA ASN A 410 21.87 9.37 5.67
C ASN A 410 22.07 8.04 6.43
N GLU A 411 21.05 7.58 7.16
CA GLU A 411 21.03 6.36 7.95
C GLU A 411 21.14 5.09 7.11
N ILE A 412 20.77 5.16 5.82
CA ILE A 412 20.78 4.01 4.90
C ILE A 412 22.17 3.72 4.35
N HIS A 413 23.07 4.71 4.35
CA HIS A 413 24.39 4.53 3.75
C HIS A 413 25.35 3.82 4.70
N ASP A 414 26.13 2.89 4.15
CA ASP A 414 27.16 2.20 4.89
C ASP A 414 28.21 3.19 5.43
N LYS A 415 28.65 2.96 6.67
CA LYS A 415 29.76 3.70 7.28
C LYS A 415 31.11 3.32 6.67
N GLU A 416 31.21 2.13 6.09
CA GLU A 416 32.40 1.62 5.42
C GLU A 416 32.33 1.82 3.91
N VAL A 417 33.43 2.30 3.31
CA VAL A 417 33.55 2.49 1.87
C VAL A 417 33.83 1.15 1.18
N LEU A 418 32.83 0.61 0.48
CA LEU A 418 32.93 -0.64 -0.27
C LEU A 418 33.16 -0.36 -1.77
N LYS A 419 34.38 0.05 -2.14
CA LYS A 419 34.76 0.20 -3.56
C LYS A 419 34.84 -1.16 -4.26
N ASN A 420 34.35 -1.23 -5.50
CA ASN A 420 34.50 -2.36 -6.43
C ASN A 420 34.02 -3.70 -5.87
N ASN A 421 32.79 -3.74 -5.37
CA ASN A 421 32.14 -4.97 -4.91
C ASN A 421 31.25 -5.60 -6.01
N PHE A 422 30.82 -6.85 -5.79
CA PHE A 422 29.96 -7.61 -6.72
C PHE A 422 28.75 -6.81 -7.20
N MET A 423 28.07 -6.11 -6.29
CA MET A 423 26.89 -5.29 -6.61
C MET A 423 27.23 -4.11 -7.52
N THR A 424 28.43 -3.54 -7.40
CA THR A 424 28.88 -2.43 -8.26
C THR A 424 28.97 -2.88 -9.71
N ASN A 425 29.54 -4.06 -9.96
CA ASN A 425 29.71 -4.61 -11.31
C ASN A 425 28.34 -4.90 -11.98
N ILE A 426 27.42 -5.52 -11.25
CA ILE A 426 26.07 -5.79 -11.77
C ILE A 426 25.33 -4.48 -12.03
N SER A 427 25.48 -3.48 -11.15
CA SER A 427 24.85 -2.18 -11.34
C SER A 427 25.35 -1.47 -12.60
N PHE A 428 26.65 -1.55 -12.91
CA PHE A 428 27.19 -1.01 -14.16
C PHE A 428 26.66 -1.76 -15.40
N ALA A 429 26.51 -3.09 -15.32
CA ALA A 429 25.90 -3.86 -16.40
C ALA A 429 24.44 -3.41 -16.67
N LEU A 430 23.64 -3.22 -15.61
CA LEU A 430 22.27 -2.73 -15.73
C LEU A 430 22.20 -1.26 -16.19
N ALA A 431 23.17 -0.43 -15.80
CA ALA A 431 23.30 0.94 -16.31
C ALA A 431 23.51 0.93 -17.83
N GLY A 432 24.40 0.06 -18.32
CA GLY A 432 24.63 -0.16 -19.75
C GLY A 432 23.36 -0.60 -20.49
N LEU A 433 22.62 -1.58 -19.94
CA LEU A 433 21.34 -2.02 -20.48
C LEU A 433 20.28 -0.90 -20.50
N SER A 434 20.26 -0.04 -19.48
CA SER A 434 19.37 1.11 -19.43
C SER A 434 19.68 2.10 -20.56
N VAL A 435 20.96 2.38 -20.80
CA VAL A 435 21.40 3.24 -21.92
C VAL A 435 21.02 2.62 -23.26
N LEU A 436 21.24 1.31 -23.45
CA LEU A 436 20.82 0.59 -24.66
C LEU A 436 19.30 0.65 -24.87
N GLY A 437 18.52 0.56 -23.79
CA GLY A 437 17.06 0.73 -23.83
C GLY A 437 16.66 2.14 -24.28
N PHE A 438 17.31 3.19 -23.79
CA PHE A 438 17.09 4.55 -24.26
C PHE A 438 17.44 4.73 -25.74
N VAL A 439 18.58 4.16 -26.18
CA VAL A 439 18.98 4.17 -27.59
C VAL A 439 17.92 3.48 -28.45
N TYR A 440 17.42 2.32 -28.01
CA TYR A 440 16.36 1.59 -28.72
C TYR A 440 15.06 2.41 -28.85
N ILE A 441 14.61 3.06 -27.77
CA ILE A 441 13.42 3.93 -27.77
C ILE A 441 13.60 5.11 -28.73
N TYR A 442 14.79 5.71 -28.74
CA TYR A 442 15.12 6.82 -29.64
C TYR A 442 15.11 6.39 -31.11
N VAL A 443 15.87 5.33 -31.44
CA VAL A 443 16.00 4.81 -32.82
C VAL A 443 14.68 4.27 -33.35
N SER A 444 13.87 3.63 -32.51
CA SER A 444 12.55 3.11 -32.88
C SER A 444 11.48 4.21 -33.00
N GLY A 445 11.85 5.48 -32.73
CA GLY A 445 10.97 6.63 -32.87
C GLY A 445 9.79 6.64 -31.90
N PHE A 446 9.93 6.05 -30.71
CA PHE A 446 8.86 6.01 -29.70
C PHE A 446 8.68 7.35 -28.97
N LEU A 447 9.62 8.29 -29.11
CA LEU A 447 9.55 9.65 -28.54
C LEU A 447 8.81 10.67 -29.41
N LYS A 448 7.64 10.30 -29.97
CA LYS A 448 6.87 11.18 -30.88
C LYS A 448 6.16 12.30 -30.12
N THR A 449 5.59 11.98 -28.96
CA THR A 449 4.76 12.91 -28.20
C THR A 449 5.62 13.74 -27.24
N LYS A 450 5.17 14.98 -26.94
CA LYS A 450 5.79 15.82 -25.91
C LYS A 450 5.83 15.11 -24.55
N GLN A 451 4.82 14.29 -24.27
CA GLN A 451 4.76 13.44 -23.08
C GLN A 451 5.86 12.36 -23.05
N ALA A 452 6.02 11.58 -24.11
CA ALA A 452 7.04 10.53 -24.15
C ALA A 452 8.46 11.10 -24.01
N LYS A 453 8.75 12.25 -24.63
CA LYS A 453 10.04 12.94 -24.49
C LYS A 453 10.34 13.34 -23.04
N LEU A 454 9.33 13.79 -22.30
CA LEU A 454 9.50 14.27 -20.93
C LEU A 454 9.50 13.15 -19.90
N GLU A 455 8.75 12.08 -20.15
CA GLU A 455 8.90 10.81 -19.43
C GLU A 455 10.33 10.28 -19.58
N ALA A 456 10.86 10.23 -20.80
CA ALA A 456 12.24 9.83 -21.06
C ALA A 456 13.27 10.75 -20.37
N LEU A 457 13.04 12.07 -20.36
CA LEU A 457 13.91 13.02 -19.66
C LEU A 457 13.94 12.76 -18.14
N ALA A 458 12.79 12.58 -17.51
CA ALA A 458 12.71 12.33 -16.07
C ALA A 458 13.42 11.03 -15.66
N VAL A 459 13.21 9.96 -16.44
CA VAL A 459 13.87 8.67 -16.22
C VAL A 459 15.36 8.75 -16.53
N GLY A 460 15.76 9.50 -17.57
CA GLY A 460 17.16 9.74 -17.91
C GLY A 460 17.92 10.49 -16.81
N LEU A 461 17.29 11.49 -16.18
CA LEU A 461 17.85 12.18 -15.02
C LEU A 461 18.04 11.25 -13.82
N ALA A 462 17.12 10.32 -13.58
CA ALA A 462 17.28 9.29 -12.57
C ALA A 462 18.48 8.36 -12.88
N VAL A 463 18.65 7.95 -14.14
CA VAL A 463 19.81 7.16 -14.59
C VAL A 463 21.12 7.91 -14.36
N ILE A 464 21.21 9.17 -14.78
CA ILE A 464 22.42 9.99 -14.63
C ILE A 464 22.75 10.18 -13.15
N GLY A 465 21.77 10.57 -12.33
CA GLY A 465 21.96 10.75 -10.89
C GLY A 465 22.42 9.46 -10.20
N THR A 466 21.84 8.33 -10.58
CA THR A 466 22.23 7.01 -10.04
C THR A 466 23.63 6.62 -10.49
N ALA A 467 24.01 6.88 -11.74
CA ALA A 467 25.37 6.64 -12.22
C ALA A 467 26.40 7.50 -11.47
N ILE A 468 26.09 8.78 -11.19
CA ILE A 468 26.94 9.65 -10.38
C ILE A 468 27.10 9.09 -8.96
N MET A 469 26.01 8.61 -8.34
CA MET A 469 26.07 8.00 -7.01
C MET A 469 26.92 6.72 -7.01
N LEU A 470 26.77 5.89 -8.03
CA LEU A 470 27.51 4.63 -8.17
C LEU A 470 29.02 4.88 -8.34
N LEU A 471 29.39 5.85 -9.19
CA LEU A 471 30.78 6.27 -9.39
C LEU A 471 31.40 6.87 -8.12
N ASN A 472 30.58 7.55 -7.31
CA ASN A 472 30.99 8.16 -6.04
C ASN A 472 30.56 7.34 -4.81
N SER A 473 30.51 6.01 -4.95
CA SER A 473 30.08 5.10 -3.88
C SER A 473 30.89 5.23 -2.57
N GLY A 474 32.12 5.78 -2.64
CA GLY A 474 32.96 6.04 -1.48
C GLY A 474 32.66 7.32 -0.69
N THR A 475 31.67 8.12 -1.10
CA THR A 475 31.32 9.38 -0.41
C THR A 475 29.83 9.42 -0.04
N PRO A 476 29.41 8.74 1.06
CA PRO A 476 28.01 8.65 1.47
C PRO A 476 27.28 9.99 1.53
N LYS A 477 27.90 11.01 2.13
CA LYS A 477 27.31 12.36 2.25
C LYS A 477 27.02 13.00 0.88
N ALA A 478 27.92 12.82 -0.10
CA ALA A 478 27.69 13.33 -1.45
C ALA A 478 26.52 12.59 -2.12
N ASN A 479 26.41 11.28 -1.92
CA ASN A 479 25.33 10.48 -2.50
C ASN A 479 23.96 10.83 -1.90
N VAL A 480 23.90 11.15 -0.61
CA VAL A 480 22.69 11.71 0.01
C VAL A 480 22.28 13.00 -0.69
N VAL A 481 23.22 13.91 -0.94
CA VAL A 481 22.94 15.18 -1.64
C VAL A 481 22.46 14.92 -3.07
N VAL A 482 23.11 14.02 -3.81
CA VAL A 482 22.70 13.67 -5.18
C VAL A 482 21.30 13.06 -5.19
N ALA A 483 21.00 12.11 -4.32
CA ALA A 483 19.67 11.49 -4.23
C ALA A 483 18.56 12.52 -3.94
N ASN A 484 18.79 13.43 -2.98
CA ASN A 484 17.85 14.51 -2.68
C ASN A 484 17.68 15.47 -3.87
N ALA A 485 18.77 15.84 -4.55
CA ALA A 485 18.72 16.72 -5.71
C ALA A 485 17.92 16.10 -6.86
N VAL A 486 18.16 14.81 -7.17
CA VAL A 486 17.43 14.07 -8.21
C VAL A 486 15.93 14.03 -7.90
N LEU A 487 15.53 13.78 -6.64
CA LEU A 487 14.12 13.77 -6.25
C LEU A 487 13.44 15.13 -6.45
N VAL A 488 14.12 16.22 -6.07
CA VAL A 488 13.61 17.58 -6.27
C VAL A 488 13.48 17.91 -7.76
N VAL A 489 14.47 17.53 -8.57
CA VAL A 489 14.43 17.74 -10.02
C VAL A 489 13.29 16.92 -10.65
N ILE A 490 13.10 15.66 -10.28
CA ILE A 490 11.97 14.84 -10.75
C ILE A 490 10.64 15.50 -10.39
N ALA A 491 10.49 15.96 -9.14
CA ALA A 491 9.28 16.66 -8.70
C ALA A 491 9.03 17.93 -9.54
N ALA A 492 10.08 18.74 -9.77
CA ALA A 492 9.99 19.95 -10.58
C ALA A 492 9.61 19.63 -12.03
N VAL A 493 10.25 18.65 -12.67
CA VAL A 493 9.93 18.21 -14.04
C VAL A 493 8.46 17.80 -14.12
N MET A 494 7.94 17.02 -13.16
CA MET A 494 6.53 16.64 -13.11
C MET A 494 5.58 17.83 -12.95
N LEU A 495 5.94 18.81 -12.11
CA LEU A 495 5.14 20.02 -11.89
C LEU A 495 5.08 20.88 -13.16
N PHE A 496 6.23 21.27 -13.71
CA PHE A 496 6.29 22.11 -14.91
C PHE A 496 5.63 21.41 -16.09
N PHE A 497 5.91 20.13 -16.27
CA PHE A 497 5.32 19.37 -17.37
C PHE A 497 3.83 19.13 -17.21
N GLY A 498 3.38 18.84 -15.99
CA GLY A 498 1.96 18.69 -15.68
C GLY A 498 1.15 19.95 -15.98
N MET A 499 1.74 21.14 -15.79
CA MET A 499 1.16 22.41 -16.22
C MET A 499 1.14 22.53 -17.75
N GLU A 500 2.28 22.28 -18.39
CA GLU A 500 2.46 22.45 -19.84
C GLU A 500 1.55 21.56 -20.69
N VAL A 501 1.36 20.30 -20.27
CA VAL A 501 0.46 19.35 -20.95
C VAL A 501 -0.96 19.38 -20.37
N GLN A 502 -1.25 20.33 -19.47
CA GLN A 502 -2.54 20.48 -18.81
C GLN A 502 -3.06 19.15 -18.25
N SER A 503 -2.15 18.31 -17.74
CA SER A 503 -2.46 16.99 -17.20
C SER A 503 -2.50 17.07 -15.68
N PRO A 504 -3.70 17.12 -15.05
CA PRO A 504 -3.80 17.23 -13.61
C PRO A 504 -3.19 16.01 -12.90
N LYS A 505 -3.13 14.86 -13.59
CA LYS A 505 -2.54 13.63 -13.03
C LYS A 505 -1.03 13.80 -12.80
N ILE A 506 -0.31 14.28 -13.80
CA ILE A 506 1.15 14.46 -13.76
C ILE A 506 1.52 15.63 -12.83
N PHE A 507 0.75 16.72 -12.88
CA PHE A 507 0.94 17.83 -11.96
C PHE A 507 0.77 17.38 -10.51
N ASN A 508 -0.32 16.69 -10.20
CA ASN A 508 -0.60 16.22 -8.84
C ASN A 508 0.42 15.18 -8.35
N SER A 509 1.01 14.34 -9.22
CA SER A 509 2.09 13.45 -8.81
C SER A 509 3.34 14.23 -8.41
N GLY A 510 3.71 15.28 -9.16
CA GLY A 510 4.80 16.18 -8.78
C GLY A 510 4.55 16.86 -7.43
N VAL A 511 3.33 17.38 -7.19
CA VAL A 511 2.97 17.98 -5.90
C VAL A 511 3.03 16.95 -4.78
N ALA A 512 2.50 15.74 -4.99
CA ALA A 512 2.49 14.68 -3.98
C ALA A 512 3.93 14.27 -3.60
N THR A 513 4.82 14.12 -4.59
CA THR A 513 6.25 13.87 -4.36
C THR A 513 6.90 14.96 -3.52
N LEU A 514 6.63 16.24 -3.85
CA LEU A 514 7.19 17.38 -3.13
C LEU A 514 6.67 17.46 -1.68
N ILE A 515 5.37 17.19 -1.47
CA ILE A 515 4.78 17.12 -0.11
C ILE A 515 5.43 16.00 0.69
N LEU A 516 5.54 14.79 0.12
CA LEU A 516 6.17 13.66 0.80
C LEU A 516 7.60 13.99 1.20
N PHE A 517 8.39 14.54 0.26
CA PHE A 517 9.77 14.95 0.49
C PHE A 517 9.88 15.99 1.61
N ILE A 518 9.10 17.08 1.56
CA ILE A 518 9.13 18.12 2.58
C ILE A 518 8.70 17.57 3.94
N ALA A 519 7.61 16.80 3.98
CA ALA A 519 7.07 16.25 5.21
C ALA A 519 8.10 15.35 5.92
N THR A 520 8.84 14.54 5.18
CA THR A 520 9.78 13.60 5.79
C THR A 520 11.13 14.21 6.13
N ARG A 521 11.63 15.15 5.32
CA ARG A 521 12.81 15.96 5.67
C ARG A 521 12.54 16.83 6.90
N TYR A 522 11.32 17.33 7.02
CA TYR A 522 10.85 17.99 8.22
C TYR A 522 10.86 17.03 9.42
N MET A 523 10.26 15.84 9.31
CA MET A 523 10.29 14.87 10.41
C MET A 523 11.71 14.49 10.83
N ASP A 524 12.64 14.25 9.89
CA ASP A 524 14.04 13.88 10.19
C ASP A 524 14.78 14.96 10.99
N VAL A 525 14.60 16.23 10.63
CA VAL A 525 15.22 17.36 11.35
C VAL A 525 14.65 17.49 12.77
N PHE A 526 13.32 17.39 12.91
CA PHE A 526 12.65 17.73 14.16
C PHE A 526 12.46 16.55 15.12
N TRP A 527 12.53 15.29 14.65
CA TRP A 527 12.50 14.10 15.51
C TRP A 527 13.67 14.05 16.51
N LYS A 528 14.72 14.81 16.24
CA LYS A 528 15.92 14.95 17.09
C LYS A 528 15.72 15.94 18.24
N LEU A 529 14.56 16.62 18.34
CA LEU A 529 14.24 17.55 19.42
C LEU A 529 13.80 16.85 20.71
N LYS A 530 14.12 17.45 21.87
CA LYS A 530 13.79 16.89 23.20
C LYS A 530 12.30 16.95 23.55
N GLU A 531 11.58 18.00 23.15
CA GLU A 531 10.17 18.20 23.48
C GLU A 531 9.24 17.86 22.30
N LYS A 532 8.76 16.61 22.26
CA LYS A 532 7.97 16.08 21.15
C LYS A 532 6.53 16.62 21.08
N SER A 533 5.92 16.96 22.22
CA SER A 533 4.53 17.44 22.29
C SER A 533 4.33 18.79 21.62
N LEU A 534 5.19 19.76 21.94
CA LEU A 534 5.17 21.11 21.37
C LEU A 534 5.45 21.07 19.85
N PHE A 535 6.35 20.17 19.43
CA PHE A 535 6.61 19.88 18.02
C PHE A 535 5.35 19.46 17.26
N PHE A 536 4.61 18.44 17.74
CA PHE A 536 3.43 17.94 17.03
C PHE A 536 2.33 19.00 16.91
N ILE A 537 2.18 19.85 17.93
CA ILE A 537 1.19 20.94 17.94
C ILE A 537 1.56 22.02 16.91
N VAL A 538 2.80 22.52 16.93
CA VAL A 538 3.27 23.57 15.99
C VAL A 538 3.22 23.06 14.54
N SER A 539 3.64 21.80 14.32
CA SER A 539 3.60 21.16 13.00
C SER A 539 2.19 21.05 12.46
N GLY A 540 1.24 20.64 13.31
CA GLY A 540 -0.17 20.53 12.92
C GLY A 540 -0.76 21.87 12.48
N ILE A 541 -0.41 22.95 13.18
CA ILE A 541 -0.79 24.32 12.80
C ILE A 541 -0.18 24.71 11.44
N LEU A 542 1.12 24.46 11.23
CA LEU A 542 1.80 24.77 9.97
C LEU A 542 1.23 24.00 8.78
N PHE A 543 0.90 22.71 8.93
CA PHE A 543 0.27 21.93 7.86
C PHE A 543 -1.11 22.49 7.50
N ILE A 544 -1.93 22.86 8.48
CA ILE A 544 -3.25 23.46 8.23
C ILE A 544 -3.08 24.80 7.49
N ALA A 545 -2.20 25.68 7.97
CA ALA A 545 -1.94 26.97 7.34
C ALA A 545 -1.39 26.84 5.91
N GLY A 546 -0.41 25.96 5.70
CA GLY A 546 0.20 25.68 4.40
C GLY A 546 -0.80 25.05 3.42
N GLY A 547 -1.64 24.13 3.87
CA GLY A 547 -2.72 23.55 3.07
C GLY A 547 -3.72 24.61 2.57
N ILE A 548 -4.11 25.54 3.45
CA ILE A 548 -4.99 26.66 3.09
C ILE A 548 -4.31 27.58 2.07
N PHE A 549 -3.03 27.90 2.26
CA PHE A 549 -2.27 28.75 1.35
C PHE A 549 -2.12 28.13 -0.05
N LEU A 550 -1.72 26.86 -0.12
CA LEU A 550 -1.58 26.13 -1.38
C LEU A 550 -2.91 26.05 -2.14
N GLU A 551 -4.04 25.93 -1.43
CA GLU A 551 -5.34 25.93 -2.09
C GLU A 551 -5.67 27.26 -2.75
N LYS A 552 -5.41 28.37 -2.06
CA LYS A 552 -5.65 29.70 -2.63
C LYS A 552 -4.88 29.87 -3.94
N LYS A 553 -3.62 29.41 -4.00
CA LYS A 553 -2.80 29.44 -5.22
C LYS A 553 -3.33 28.49 -6.29
N ARG A 554 -3.68 27.26 -5.93
CA ARG A 554 -4.21 26.26 -6.86
C ARG A 554 -5.51 26.74 -7.52
N LYS A 555 -6.48 27.24 -6.75
CA LYS A 555 -7.74 27.76 -7.30
C LYS A 555 -7.51 28.89 -8.31
N GLY A 556 -6.55 29.77 -8.03
CA GLY A 556 -6.16 30.83 -8.97
C GLY A 556 -5.58 30.29 -10.29
N ILE A 557 -4.73 29.26 -10.24
CA ILE A 557 -4.12 28.65 -11.43
C ILE A 557 -5.14 27.84 -12.23
N VAL A 558 -5.93 27.00 -11.54
CA VAL A 558 -6.95 26.15 -12.18
C VAL A 558 -8.10 26.98 -12.76
N GLY A 559 -8.42 28.12 -12.14
CA GLY A 559 -9.37 29.10 -12.70
C GLY A 559 -8.89 29.63 -14.05
N ARG A 560 -7.66 30.16 -14.10
CA ARG A 560 -7.05 30.66 -15.35
C ARG A 560 -7.00 29.62 -16.47
N MET A 561 -6.69 28.36 -16.14
CA MET A 561 -6.68 27.26 -17.12
C MET A 561 -8.05 26.89 -17.68
N LYS A 562 -9.15 27.27 -17.00
CA LYS A 562 -10.51 27.06 -17.49
C LYS A 562 -11.02 28.24 -18.30
N ASP A 563 -10.53 29.44 -18.04
CA ASP A 563 -10.92 30.67 -18.74
C ASP A 563 -10.21 30.80 -20.12
N GLU A 564 -9.14 30.03 -20.36
CA GLU A 564 -8.41 29.95 -21.64
C GLU A 564 -8.94 28.85 -22.60
N LYS A 565 -10.07 28.20 -22.28
CA LYS A 565 -10.80 27.29 -23.19
C LYS A 565 -12.14 27.90 -23.56
#